data_AF-A0A392QCU0-F1
#
_entry.id   AF-A0A392QCU0-F1
#
_cell.length_a   1.000
_cell.length_b   1.000
_cell.length_c   1.000
_cell.angle_alpha   90.00
_cell.angle_beta   90.00
_cell.angle_gamma   90.00
#
_symmetry.space_group_name_H-M   'P 1'
#
loop_
_entity.id
_entity.type
_entity.pdbx_description
1 polymer ?
#
loop_
_entity_poly.entity_id
_entity_poly.type
_entity_poly.pdbx_seq_one_letter_code
_entity_poly.pdbx_strand_id
1 'polypeptide(L)' 'MESLESATKRGARIIAEYLGGAITCDAHHMTDPRSDGFGVSSCIKKSLEDAGVSIEEVSNK' A
#
# COMPACT_ATOMS: atom_id res chain seq x y z
N MET A 1 -2.93 -0.47 14.66
CA MET A 1 -2.36 -1.69 14.09
C MET A 1 -1.61 -2.41 15.20
N GLU A 2 -1.71 -3.73 15.24
CA GLU A 2 -0.99 -4.59 16.18
C GLU A 2 -0.42 -5.77 15.39
N SER A 3 0.57 -6.49 15.95
CA SER A 3 1.07 -7.69 15.28
C SER A 3 0.01 -8.79 15.28
N LEU A 4 -0.07 -9.55 14.18
CA LEU A 4 -0.99 -10.67 14.02
C LEU A 4 -0.84 -11.68 15.16
N GLU A 5 0.39 -11.94 15.60
CA GLU A 5 0.68 -12.85 16.70
C GLU A 5 0.08 -12.37 18.03
N SER A 6 0.19 -11.08 18.35
CA SER A 6 -0.38 -10.51 19.59
C SER A 6 -1.91 -10.50 19.54
N ALA A 7 -2.49 -10.09 18.41
CA ALA A 7 -3.93 -10.11 18.18
C ALA A 7 -4.51 -11.52 18.36
N THR A 8 -3.85 -12.52 17.78
CA THR A 8 -4.25 -13.92 17.84
C THR A 8 -4.15 -14.47 19.26
N LYS A 9 -3.06 -14.18 19.99
CA LYS A 9 -2.88 -14.61 21.40
C LYS A 9 -3.95 -14.05 22.33
N ARG A 10 -4.42 -12.83 22.07
CA ARG A 10 -5.50 -12.15 22.83
C ARG A 10 -6.91 -12.57 22.39
N GLY A 11 -7.05 -13.29 21.27
CA GLY A 11 -8.36 -13.59 20.69
C GLY A 11 -9.07 -12.33 20.15
N ALA A 12 -8.30 -11.33 19.72
CA ALA A 12 -8.85 -10.11 19.17
C ALA A 12 -9.54 -10.38 17.83
N ARG A 13 -10.65 -9.70 17.56
CA ARG A 13 -11.29 -9.73 16.23
C ARG A 13 -10.42 -8.98 15.22
N ILE A 14 -9.83 -9.69 14.28
CA ILE A 14 -9.06 -9.13 13.17
C ILE A 14 -10.03 -8.66 12.08
N ILE A 15 -9.95 -7.38 11.72
CA ILE A 15 -10.84 -6.75 10.70
C ILE A 15 -10.20 -6.75 9.32
N ALA A 16 -8.91 -6.48 9.28
CA ALA A 16 -8.10 -6.42 8.07
C ALA A 16 -6.62 -6.64 8.44
N GLU A 17 -5.83 -7.06 7.46
CA GLU A 17 -4.39 -7.20 7.58
C GLU A 17 -3.70 -6.17 6.66
N TYR A 18 -2.59 -5.62 7.14
CA TYR A 18 -1.75 -4.75 6.32
C TYR A 18 -0.71 -5.62 5.62
N LEU A 19 -0.91 -5.86 4.33
CA LEU A 19 -0.06 -6.75 3.53
C LEU A 19 1.23 -6.05 3.07
N GLY A 20 1.16 -4.76 2.76
CA GLY A 20 2.30 -3.99 2.28
C GLY A 20 1.91 -2.61 1.76
N GLY A 21 2.90 -1.79 1.44
CA GLY A 21 2.71 -0.46 0.88
C GLY A 21 4.01 0.27 0.58
N ALA A 22 3.94 1.29 -0.27
CA ALA A 22 5.09 2.09 -0.67
C ALA A 22 4.87 3.59 -0.42
N ILE A 23 5.98 4.32 -0.33
CA ILE A 23 5.99 5.78 -0.24
C ILE A 23 6.94 6.30 -1.31
N THR A 24 6.47 7.27 -2.10
CA THR A 24 7.25 7.93 -3.15
C THR A 24 7.16 9.44 -3.01
N CYS A 25 8.15 10.14 -3.54
CA CYS A 25 8.15 11.60 -3.66
C CYS A 25 8.48 11.96 -5.11
N ASP A 26 7.66 12.82 -5.72
CA ASP A 26 7.77 13.16 -7.14
C ASP A 26 9.01 13.99 -7.45
N ALA A 27 9.60 14.64 -6.43
CA ALA A 27 10.81 15.47 -6.49
C ALA A 27 10.84 16.45 -7.68
N HIS A 28 9.66 16.91 -8.12
CA HIS A 28 9.49 17.66 -9.35
C HIS A 28 9.30 19.16 -9.11
N HIS A 29 8.28 19.51 -8.33
CA HIS A 29 7.95 20.88 -7.99
C HIS A 29 7.39 20.94 -6.57
N MET A 30 7.56 22.08 -5.88
CA MET A 30 7.17 22.21 -4.47
C MET A 30 5.65 22.13 -4.25
N THR A 31 4.86 22.57 -5.22
CA THR A 31 3.39 22.64 -5.15
C THR A 31 2.68 21.95 -6.29
N ASP A 32 3.38 21.70 -7.40
CA ASP A 32 2.74 21.27 -8.64
C ASP A 32 2.97 19.77 -8.80
N PRO A 33 1.90 18.96 -8.87
CA PRO A 33 2.06 17.54 -9.13
C PRO A 33 2.65 17.35 -10.53
N ARG A 34 3.44 16.28 -10.72
CA ARG A 34 3.87 15.92 -12.07
C ARG A 34 2.64 15.61 -12.92
N SER A 35 2.57 16.23 -14.10
CA SER A 35 1.49 16.01 -15.08
C SER A 35 1.48 14.58 -15.66
N ASP A 36 2.61 13.86 -15.57
CA ASP A 36 2.75 12.48 -16.05
C ASP A 36 2.23 11.43 -15.05
N GLY A 37 1.89 11.82 -13.81
CA GLY A 37 1.44 10.91 -12.76
C GLY A 37 2.45 9.82 -12.38
N PHE A 38 3.73 10.00 -12.73
CA PHE A 38 4.73 8.94 -12.62
C PHE A 38 4.92 8.48 -11.17
N GLY A 39 4.99 9.41 -10.21
CA GLY A 39 5.20 9.04 -8.81
C GLY A 39 4.06 8.23 -8.22
N VAL A 40 2.80 8.62 -8.51
CA VAL A 40 1.61 7.85 -8.08
C VAL A 40 1.61 6.45 -8.70
N SER A 41 1.84 6.34 -10.01
CA SER A 41 1.86 5.03 -10.69
C SER A 41 3.00 4.13 -10.20
N SER A 42 4.17 4.71 -9.88
CA SER A 42 5.29 3.98 -9.28
C SER A 42 4.98 3.54 -7.85
N CYS A 43 4.31 4.39 -7.06
CA CYS A 43 3.89 4.08 -5.70
C CYS A 43 2.93 2.88 -5.67
N ILE A 44 1.92 2.87 -6.55
CA ILE A 44 0.97 1.77 -6.66
C ILE A 44 1.70 0.47 -7.00
N LYS A 45 2.55 0.47 -8.03
CA LYS A 45 3.31 -0.73 -8.43
C LYS A 45 4.18 -1.28 -7.30
N LYS A 46 4.94 -0.41 -6.63
CA LYS A 46 5.77 -0.80 -5.49
C LYS A 46 4.95 -1.31 -4.30
N SER A 47 3.76 -0.76 -4.08
CA SER A 47 2.87 -1.23 -3.01
C SER A 47 2.37 -2.65 -3.28
N LEU A 48 2.07 -2.97 -4.54
CA LEU A 48 1.67 -4.32 -4.95
C LEU A 48 2.84 -5.32 -4.82
N GLU A 49 4.04 -4.89 -5.22
CA GLU A 49 5.27 -5.68 -5.05
C GLU A 49 5.58 -5.95 -3.56
N ASP A 50 5.50 -4.94 -2.70
CA ASP A 50 5.72 -5.07 -1.25
C ASP A 50 4.65 -5.95 -0.58
N ALA A 51 3.39 -5.82 -1.01
CA ALA A 51 2.30 -6.67 -0.53
C ALA A 51 2.34 -8.11 -1.07
N GLY A 52 3.12 -8.38 -2.12
CA GLY A 52 3.13 -9.68 -2.81
C GLY A 52 1.81 -10.00 -3.52
N VAL A 53 1.03 -8.99 -3.89
CA VAL A 53 -0.32 -9.11 -4.45
C VAL A 53 -0.30 -8.78 -5.94
N SER A 54 -0.99 -9.57 -6.75
CA SER A 54 -1.15 -9.32 -8.18
C SER A 54 -2.18 -8.21 -8.46
N ILE A 55 -2.09 -7.54 -9.61
CA ILE A 55 -3.02 -6.45 -9.95
C ILE A 55 -4.47 -6.97 -10.06
N GLU A 56 -4.64 -8.24 -10.44
CA GLU A 56 -5.93 -8.91 -10.59
C GLU A 56 -6.62 -9.17 -9.24
N GLU A 57 -5.85 -9.25 -8.16
CA GLU A 57 -6.36 -9.41 -6.79
C GLU A 57 -6.86 -8.08 -6.19
N VAL A 58 -6.47 -6.95 -6.78
CA VAL A 58 -6.99 -5.64 -6.42
C VAL A 58 -8.39 -5.48 -7.01
N SER A 59 -9.41 -5.67 -6.17
CA SER A 59 -10.81 -5.74 -6.60
C SER A 59 -11.29 -4.51 -7.39
N ASN A 60 -11.89 -4.78 -8.56
CA ASN A 60 -12.95 -3.97 -9.15
C ASN A 60 -14.28 -4.44 -8.55
N LYS A 61 -14.84 -3.69 -7.61
CA LYS A 61 -16.25 -3.85 -7.21
C LYS A 61 -16.98 -2.55 -7.45
#